data_AF-A0A8T9CKY8-F1
#
_entry.id   AF-A0A8T9CKY8-F1
#
_cell.length_a   1.000
_cell.length_b   1.000
_cell.length_c   1.000
_cell.angle_alpha   90.00
_cell.angle_beta   90.00
_cell.angle_gamma   90.00
#
_symmetry.space_group_name_H-M   'P 1'
#
loop_
_entity.id
_entity.type
_entity.pdbx_description
1 polymer ?
#
loop_
_entity_poly.entity_id
_entity_poly.type
_entity_poly.pdbx_seq_one_letter_code
_entity_poly.pdbx_strand_id
1 'polypeptide(L)' 'MSMVKHKRGTSSTLNVQHEAELKALANKSDEDIDYSDIPPSSDEQWSNAERGKFYRPLKTQAS' A
#
# COMPACT_ATOMS: atom_id res chain seq x y z
N MET A 1 -18.82 -18.90 -15.34
CA MET A 1 -17.70 -18.36 -14.52
C MET A 1 -18.25 -18.00 -13.14
N SER A 2 -17.65 -18.50 -12.07
CA SER A 2 -18.09 -18.25 -10.69
C SER A 2 -17.50 -16.93 -10.19
N MET A 3 -18.34 -16.02 -9.71
CA MET A 3 -17.92 -14.73 -9.19
C MET A 3 -17.63 -14.87 -7.69
N VAL A 4 -16.35 -14.79 -7.30
CA VAL A 4 -15.95 -14.81 -5.89
C VAL A 4 -16.27 -13.45 -5.27
N LYS A 5 -17.32 -13.40 -4.45
CA LYS A 5 -17.73 -12.17 -3.77
C LYS A 5 -16.94 -12.06 -2.46
N HIS A 6 -15.91 -11.21 -2.44
CA HIS A 6 -15.20 -10.91 -1.20
C HIS A 6 -16.07 -10.00 -0.31
N LYS A 7 -16.42 -10.47 0.89
CA LYS A 7 -16.97 -9.62 1.94
C LYS A 7 -15.79 -8.82 2.52
N ARG A 8 -15.76 -7.49 2.30
CA ARG A 8 -14.77 -6.64 2.99
C ARG A 8 -14.94 -6.85 4.49
N GLY A 9 -13.84 -7.16 5.17
CA GLY A 9 -13.84 -7.25 6.63
C GLY A 9 -14.39 -5.95 7.21
N THR A 10 -15.30 -6.07 8.17
CA THR A 10 -15.76 -4.93 8.96
C THR A 10 -14.53 -4.30 9.61
N SER A 11 -14.22 -3.04 9.30
CA SER A 11 -13.18 -2.29 10.00
C SER A 11 -13.51 -2.35 11.49
N SER A 12 -12.68 -3.03 12.28
CA SER A 12 -12.87 -3.09 13.72
C SER A 12 -12.96 -1.67 14.26
N THR A 13 -14.03 -1.35 14.98
CA THR A 13 -14.14 -0.12 15.78
C THR A 13 -12.85 0.00 16.58
N LEU A 14 -12.10 1.08 16.35
CA LEU A 14 -10.83 1.30 17.04
C LEU A 14 -11.13 1.35 18.54
N ASN A 15 -10.53 0.44 19.29
CA ASN A 15 -10.58 0.47 20.74
C ASN A 15 -9.93 1.79 21.21
N VAL A 16 -10.40 2.37 22.32
CA VAL A 16 -9.83 3.60 22.92
C VAL A 16 -8.31 3.47 23.14
N GLN A 17 -7.84 2.26 23.47
CA GLN A 17 -6.40 1.93 23.55
C GLN A 17 -5.67 2.17 22.21
N HIS A 18 -6.26 1.68 21.11
CA HIS A 18 -5.69 1.82 19.77
C HIS A 18 -5.65 3.29 19.32
N GLU A 19 -6.69 4.08 19.64
CA GLU A 19 -6.67 5.52 19.34
C GLU A 19 -5.59 6.27 20.12
N ALA A 20 -5.35 5.90 21.39
CA ALA A 20 -4.28 6.47 22.19
C ALA A 20 -2.89 6.10 21.63
N GLU A 21 -2.70 4.85 21.18
CA GLU A 21 -1.48 4.41 20.51
C GLU A 21 -1.22 5.18 19.20
N LEU A 22 -2.25 5.36 18.37
CA LEU A 22 -2.14 6.16 17.13
C LEU A 22 -1.76 7.61 17.41
N LYS A 23 -2.36 8.23 18.43
CA LYS A 23 -1.99 9.60 18.85
C LYS A 23 -0.56 9.66 19.37
N ALA A 24 -0.14 8.67 20.14
CA ALA A 24 1.24 8.58 20.61
C ALA A 24 2.22 8.41 19.45
N LEU A 25 1.90 7.58 18.44
CA LEU A 25 2.69 7.42 17.22
C LEU A 25 2.76 8.71 16.40
N ALA A 26 1.64 9.42 16.24
CA ALA A 26 1.58 10.68 15.49
C ALA A 26 2.40 11.83 16.12
N ASN A 27 2.68 11.75 17.43
CA ASN A 27 3.51 12.73 18.13
C ASN A 27 5.01 12.38 18.10
N LYS A 28 5.39 11.19 17.62
CA LYS A 28 6.81 10.82 17.46
C LYS A 28 7.42 11.58 16.28
N SER A 29 8.72 11.85 16.35
CA SER A 29 9.46 12.46 15.25
C SER A 29 9.68 11.43 14.14
N ASP A 30 9.65 11.87 12.88
CA ASP A 30 10.07 11.03 11.75
C ASP A 30 11.54 10.63 11.85
N GLU A 31 12.37 11.38 12.59
CA GLU A 31 13.78 11.09 12.84
C GLU A 31 13.99 9.83 13.71
N ASP A 32 12.97 9.44 14.49
CA ASP A 32 13.01 8.22 15.31
C ASP A 32 12.73 6.95 14.48
N ILE A 33 12.41 7.09 13.19
CA ILE A 33 12.16 5.96 12.29
C ILE A 33 13.50 5.36 11.88
N ASP A 34 13.75 4.13 12.32
CA ASP A 34 14.95 3.37 11.96
C ASP A 34 14.84 2.80 10.53
N TYR A 35 15.69 3.27 9.64
CA TYR A 35 15.81 2.81 8.24
C TYR A 35 17.02 1.88 8.02
N SER A 36 17.73 1.45 9.06
CA SER A 36 18.99 0.71 8.94
C SER A 36 18.88 -0.63 8.19
N ASP A 37 17.72 -1.28 8.24
CA ASP A 37 17.45 -2.56 7.55
C ASP A 37 17.02 -2.36 6.08
N ILE A 38 16.52 -1.18 5.73
CA ILE A 38 15.92 -0.94 4.42
C ILE A 38 16.99 -0.32 3.51
N PRO A 39 17.30 -0.94 2.36
CA PRO A 39 18.22 -0.33 1.40
C PRO A 39 17.64 1.01 0.91
N PRO A 40 18.43 2.10 0.87
CA PRO A 40 17.96 3.37 0.36
C PRO A 40 17.60 3.23 -1.12
N SER A 41 16.39 3.63 -1.48
CA SER A 41 15.98 3.69 -2.88
C SER A 41 16.36 5.05 -3.47
N SER A 42 17.25 5.07 -4.46
CA SER A 42 17.63 6.30 -5.16
C SER A 42 16.74 6.57 -6.37
N ASP A 43 16.61 7.85 -6.77
CA ASP A 43 15.87 8.23 -7.99
C ASP A 43 16.47 7.58 -9.26
N GLU A 44 17.77 7.29 -9.24
CA GLU A 44 18.47 6.57 -10.32
C GLU A 44 17.92 5.15 -10.52
N GLN A 45 17.53 4.46 -9.43
CA GLN A 45 16.89 3.13 -9.53
C GLN A 45 15.52 3.20 -10.21
N TRP A 46 14.80 4.31 -10.06
CA TRP A 46 13.48 4.53 -10.65
C TRP A 46 13.54 5.16 -12.05
N SER A 47 14.70 5.62 -12.49
CA SER A 47 14.86 6.31 -13.78
C SER A 47 14.47 5.44 -14.99
N ASN A 48 14.62 4.12 -14.87
CA ASN A 48 14.24 3.15 -15.91
C ASN A 48 12.87 2.50 -15.65
N ALA A 49 12.08 3.00 -14.70
CA ALA A 49 10.79 2.40 -14.36
C ALA A 49 9.76 2.64 -15.48
N GLU A 50 9.37 1.58 -16.18
CA GLU A 50 8.42 1.63 -17.29
C GLU A 50 6.98 1.39 -16.80
N ARG A 51 6.10 2.39 -16.99
CA ARG A 51 4.67 2.21 -16.75
C ARG A 51 4.04 1.43 -17.89
N GLY A 52 3.32 0.36 -17.57
CA GLY A 52 2.52 -0.36 -18.57
C GLY A 52 3.27 -1.36 -19.44
N LYS A 53 4.56 -1.66 -19.16
CA LYS A 53 5.32 -2.72 -19.86
C LYS A 53 4.58 -4.06 -19.94
N PHE A 54 3.86 -4.41 -18.88
CA PHE A 54 3.10 -5.65 -18.77
C PHE A 54 1.61 -5.49 -19.09
N TYR A 55 1.15 -4.30 -19.47
CA TYR A 55 -0.25 -4.09 -19.81
C TYR A 55 -0.57 -4.79 -21.14
N ARG A 56 -1.58 -5.65 -21.12
CA ARG A 56 -2.12 -6.30 -22.32
C ARG A 56 -3.56 -5.85 -22.48
N PRO A 57 -3.96 -5.33 -23.65
CA PRO A 57 -5.34 -4.93 -23.86
C PRO A 57 -6.25 -6.14 -23.70
N LEU A 58 -7.39 -5.91 -23.05
CA LEU A 58 -8.42 -6.92 -22.91
C LEU A 58 -9.01 -7.22 -24.29
N LYS A 59 -9.10 -8.51 -24.63
CA LYS A 59 -9.73 -8.96 -25.88
C LYS A 59 -11.20 -8.56 -25.87
N THR A 60 -11.58 -7.65 -26.76
CA THR A 60 -12.96 -7.27 -27.01
C THR A 60 -13.55 -8.18 -28.09
N GLN A 61 -14.74 -8.73 -27.84
CA GLN A 61 -15.52 -9.40 -28.87
C GLN A 61 -16.25 -8.30 -29.65
N ALA A 62 -16.03 -8.22 -30.97
CA ALA A 62 -16.84 -7.39 -31.84
C ALA A 62 -18.23 -8.05 -31.95
N SER A 63 -19.26 -7.30 -31.57
CA SER A 63 -20.67 -7.71 -31.73
C SER A 63 -21.05 -7.90 -33.18
#